data_AF-A0A161MSZ4-F1
#
_entry.id   AF-A0A161MSZ4-F1
#
_cell.length_a   1.000
_cell.length_b   1.000
_cell.length_c   1.000
_cell.angle_alpha   90.00
_cell.angle_beta   90.00
_cell.angle_gamma   90.00
#
_symmetry.space_group_name_H-M   'P 1'
#
loop_
_entity.id
_entity.type
_entity.pdbx_description
1 polymer ?
#
loop_
_entity_poly.entity_id
_entity_poly.type
_entity_poly.pdbx_seq_one_letter_code
_entity_poly.pdbx_strand_id
1 'polypeptide(L)'
;QGKMKESIPHLLAGISSDDLSTRDARLYFHLGDALARTGAKDQAMKIYVDGVEKGLFRSKYQRSLYNVDRLTARPWWTHQQAQYHEFFRKLEENWKQIKEEGLSALKMKGLYQDEAESLRDSGDWKQFELYARGVKYGANCQQAPITCSLIDSFPPARTCKRGQTKFSVMSGGTHVWPHCGPTN
;
A
#
# COMPACT_ATOMS: atom_id res chain seq x y z
N GLN A 1 16.80 -6.51 4.01
CA GLN A 1 18.00 -7.23 3.50
C GLN A 1 17.68 -8.33 2.48
N GLY A 2 16.42 -8.57 2.07
CA GLY A 2 16.09 -9.53 0.99
C GLY A 2 16.27 -11.03 1.32
N LYS A 3 16.82 -11.36 2.49
CA LYS A 3 17.13 -12.72 2.95
C LYS A 3 15.91 -13.45 3.54
N MET A 4 14.87 -13.63 2.72
CA MET A 4 13.59 -14.19 3.18
C MET A 4 13.74 -15.61 3.74
N LYS A 5 14.39 -16.53 3.02
CA LYS A 5 14.59 -17.93 3.46
C LYS A 5 15.39 -18.05 4.75
N GLU A 6 16.44 -17.25 4.90
CA GLU A 6 17.28 -17.23 6.11
C GLU A 6 16.51 -16.68 7.32
N SER A 7 15.59 -15.73 7.11
CA SER A 7 14.83 -15.11 8.21
C SER A 7 13.79 -16.02 8.85
N ILE A 8 13.21 -16.96 8.09
CA ILE A 8 12.12 -17.84 8.52
C ILE A 8 12.45 -18.60 9.82
N PRO A 9 13.56 -19.36 9.92
CA PRO A 9 13.85 -20.12 11.14
C PRO A 9 14.03 -19.23 12.37
N HIS A 10 14.62 -18.05 12.22
CA HIS A 10 14.82 -17.11 13.33
C HIS A 10 13.50 -16.51 13.83
N LEU A 11 12.65 -16.05 12.89
CA LEU A 11 11.34 -15.49 13.21
C LEU A 11 10.41 -16.56 13.81
N LEU A 12 10.43 -17.78 13.26
CA LEU A 12 9.64 -18.89 13.75
C LEU A 12 10.08 -19.28 15.17
N ALA A 13 11.39 -19.38 15.44
CA ALA A 13 11.89 -19.69 16.77
C ALA A 13 11.48 -18.62 17.80
N GLY A 14 11.54 -17.34 17.42
CA GLY A 14 11.11 -16.24 18.28
C GLY A 14 9.62 -16.28 18.61
N ILE A 15 8.76 -16.53 17.62
CA ILE A 15 7.32 -16.63 17.86
C ILE A 15 6.96 -17.91 18.64
N SER A 16 7.69 -19.00 18.42
CA SER A 16 7.43 -20.30 19.07
C SER A 16 7.80 -20.32 20.54
N SER A 17 8.61 -19.37 21.03
CA SER A 17 8.93 -19.28 22.46
C SER A 17 7.75 -18.77 23.31
N ASP A 18 6.72 -18.19 22.67
CA ASP A 18 5.55 -17.54 23.30
C ASP A 18 5.91 -16.56 24.43
N ASP A 19 7.10 -15.95 24.34
CA ASP A 19 7.55 -14.92 25.26
C ASP A 19 6.76 -13.63 24.97
N LEU A 20 6.38 -12.89 26.00
CA LEU A 20 5.67 -11.61 25.82
C LEU A 20 6.46 -10.63 24.95
N SER A 21 7.79 -10.69 24.99
CA SER A 21 8.68 -9.89 24.15
C SER A 21 8.65 -10.25 22.66
N THR A 22 8.20 -11.46 22.31
CA THR A 22 8.11 -11.94 20.92
C THR A 22 6.68 -11.98 20.38
N ARG A 23 5.68 -11.67 21.23
CA ARG A 23 4.28 -11.46 20.83
C ARG A 23 4.08 -10.08 20.17
N ASP A 24 4.75 -9.89 19.03
CA ASP A 24 4.78 -8.64 18.29
C ASP A 24 4.19 -8.82 16.87
N ALA A 25 3.21 -7.99 16.52
CA ALA A 25 2.53 -8.04 15.23
C ALA A 25 3.49 -7.92 14.02
N ARG A 26 4.63 -7.24 14.17
CA ARG A 26 5.66 -7.09 13.13
C ARG A 26 6.35 -8.41 12.83
N LEU A 27 6.66 -9.20 13.86
CA LEU A 27 7.30 -10.52 13.69
C LEU A 27 6.36 -11.46 12.95
N TYR A 28 5.10 -11.50 13.37
CA TYR A 28 4.05 -12.27 12.72
C TYR A 28 3.82 -11.87 11.26
N PHE A 29 3.81 -10.56 11.00
CA PHE A 29 3.62 -10.00 9.67
C PHE A 29 4.75 -10.41 8.74
N HIS A 30 6.00 -10.21 9.18
CA HIS A 30 7.18 -10.52 8.37
C HIS A 30 7.42 -12.02 8.19
N LEU A 31 7.10 -12.85 9.19
CA LEU A 31 7.18 -14.30 9.04
C LEU A 31 6.19 -14.81 7.99
N GLY A 32 4.93 -14.36 8.08
CA GLY A 32 3.92 -14.72 7.08
C GLY A 32 4.28 -14.22 5.68
N ASP A 33 4.82 -13.00 5.55
CA ASP A 33 5.29 -12.45 4.26
C ASP A 33 6.44 -13.29 3.69
N ALA A 34 7.45 -13.61 4.50
CA ALA A 34 8.57 -14.45 4.09
C ALA A 34 8.10 -15.83 3.62
N LEU A 35 7.23 -16.50 4.40
CA LEU A 35 6.65 -17.80 4.04
C LEU A 35 5.88 -17.74 2.72
N ALA A 36 5.05 -16.72 2.53
CA ALA A 36 4.24 -16.54 1.32
C ALA A 36 5.13 -16.36 0.08
N ARG A 37 6.19 -15.54 0.18
CA ARG A 37 7.14 -15.29 -0.90
C ARG A 37 8.01 -16.49 -1.23
N THR A 38 8.24 -17.39 -0.27
CA THR A 38 8.96 -18.66 -0.50
C THR A 38 8.06 -19.81 -0.93
N GLY A 39 6.77 -19.56 -1.18
CA GLY A 39 5.80 -20.54 -1.68
C GLY A 39 5.04 -21.31 -0.61
N ALA A 40 5.34 -21.13 0.68
CA ALA A 40 4.69 -21.79 1.80
C ALA A 40 3.40 -21.07 2.23
N LYS A 41 2.48 -20.85 1.29
CA LYS A 41 1.27 -20.04 1.46
C LYS A 41 0.35 -20.53 2.59
N ASP A 42 0.18 -21.85 2.72
CA ASP A 42 -0.66 -22.43 3.76
C ASP A 42 -0.08 -22.20 5.16
N GLN A 43 1.25 -22.28 5.30
CA GLN A 43 1.94 -21.97 6.55
C GLN A 43 1.82 -20.48 6.87
N ALA A 44 2.01 -19.61 5.87
CA ALA A 44 1.80 -18.17 6.05
C ALA A 44 0.39 -17.86 6.58
N MET A 45 -0.64 -18.51 6.03
CA MET A 45 -2.01 -18.34 6.50
C MET A 45 -2.22 -18.81 7.95
N LYS A 46 -1.56 -19.89 8.37
CA LYS A 46 -1.60 -20.34 9.78
C LYS A 46 -0.99 -19.30 10.71
N ILE A 47 0.15 -18.70 10.35
CA ILE A 47 0.76 -17.61 11.12
C ILE A 47 -0.18 -16.41 11.23
N TYR A 48 -0.89 -16.06 10.16
CA TYR A 48 -1.85 -14.96 10.21
C TYR A 48 -3.08 -15.27 11.07
N VAL A 49 -3.56 -16.51 11.09
CA VAL A 49 -4.66 -16.94 11.97
C VAL A 49 -4.23 -16.88 13.44
N ASP A 50 -3.05 -17.41 13.78
CA ASP A 50 -2.49 -17.32 15.14
C ASP A 50 -2.33 -15.85 15.58
N GLY A 51 -1.86 -14.99 14.68
CA GLY A 51 -1.77 -13.55 14.94
C GLY A 51 -3.13 -12.89 15.26
N VAL A 52 -4.23 -13.36 14.64
CA VAL A 52 -5.58 -12.88 14.97
C VAL A 52 -6.03 -13.38 16.34
N GLU A 53 -5.82 -14.66 16.63
CA GLU A 53 -6.17 -15.26 17.92
C GLU A 53 -5.43 -14.58 19.08
N LYS A 54 -4.20 -14.12 18.82
CA LYS A 54 -3.39 -13.36 19.77
C LYS A 54 -3.72 -11.85 19.80
N GLY A 55 -4.68 -11.37 19.01
CA GLY A 55 -5.12 -9.98 18.98
C GLY A 55 -4.15 -9.02 18.26
N LEU A 56 -3.20 -9.55 17.48
CA LEU A 56 -2.18 -8.77 16.76
C LEU A 56 -2.72 -8.21 15.43
N PHE A 57 -3.66 -8.91 14.80
CA PHE A 57 -4.30 -8.50 13.55
C PHE A 57 -5.82 -8.43 13.71
N ARG A 58 -6.46 -7.55 12.92
CA ARG A 58 -7.93 -7.45 12.89
C ARG A 58 -8.57 -8.67 12.24
N SER A 59 -7.93 -9.20 11.21
CA SER A 59 -8.29 -10.47 10.59
C SER A 59 -7.10 -11.03 9.83
N LYS A 60 -7.20 -12.29 9.39
CA LYS A 60 -6.18 -12.92 8.54
C LYS A 60 -5.94 -12.16 7.23
N TYR A 61 -6.89 -11.32 6.80
CA TYR A 61 -6.79 -10.49 5.59
C TYR A 61 -6.49 -9.00 5.87
N GLN A 62 -6.71 -8.51 7.09
CA GLN A 62 -6.47 -7.12 7.50
C GLN A 62 -5.36 -7.09 8.56
N ARG A 63 -4.12 -6.96 8.06
CA ARG A 63 -2.88 -7.09 8.86
C ARG A 63 -2.09 -5.77 8.96
N SER A 64 -2.76 -4.64 8.74
CA SER A 64 -2.22 -3.32 9.02
C SER A 64 -1.90 -3.17 10.51
N LEU A 65 -0.88 -2.38 10.86
CA LEU A 65 -0.36 -2.30 12.22
C LEU A 65 -0.77 -1.00 12.94
N TYR A 66 -1.03 0.07 12.20
CA TYR A 66 -1.37 1.38 12.74
C TYR A 66 -2.86 1.64 12.56
N ASN A 67 -3.69 1.13 13.46
CA ASN A 67 -5.14 1.09 13.24
C ASN A 67 -5.96 2.02 14.14
N VAL A 68 -7.18 2.34 13.69
CA VAL A 68 -8.24 2.95 14.48
C VAL A 68 -9.42 1.97 14.57
N ASP A 69 -9.78 1.57 15.79
CA ASP A 69 -10.69 0.45 16.09
C ASP A 69 -12.11 0.61 15.54
N ARG A 70 -12.64 1.84 15.58
CA ARG A 70 -14.04 2.12 15.20
C ARG A 70 -14.30 2.13 13.69
N LEU A 71 -13.27 1.97 12.86
CA LEU A 71 -13.41 2.05 11.41
C LEU A 71 -13.98 0.76 10.83
N THR A 72 -14.93 0.89 9.91
CA THR A 72 -15.54 -0.25 9.24
C THR A 72 -14.52 -0.94 8.32
N ALA A 73 -14.35 -2.26 8.48
CA ALA A 73 -13.46 -3.06 7.66
C ALA A 73 -14.22 -3.73 6.51
N ARG A 74 -13.73 -3.53 5.27
CA ARG A 74 -14.15 -4.27 4.07
C ARG A 74 -13.09 -4.21 2.98
N PRO A 75 -12.95 -5.25 2.14
CA PRO A 75 -11.95 -5.27 1.07
C PRO A 75 -12.31 -4.36 -0.11
N TRP A 76 -13.60 -4.20 -0.41
CA TRP A 76 -14.11 -3.41 -1.53
C TRP A 76 -15.15 -2.41 -1.06
N TRP A 77 -15.06 -1.17 -1.55
CA TRP A 77 -15.96 -0.06 -1.23
C TRP A 77 -16.70 0.39 -2.47
N THR A 78 -18.01 0.61 -2.37
CA THR A 78 -18.80 1.24 -3.43
C THR A 78 -18.76 2.78 -3.30
N HIS A 79 -19.12 3.50 -4.36
CA HIS A 79 -19.21 4.97 -4.33
C HIS A 79 -20.13 5.49 -3.22
N GLN A 80 -21.26 4.82 -2.99
CA GLN A 80 -22.21 5.19 -1.94
C GLN A 80 -21.61 5.00 -0.54
N GLN A 81 -20.85 3.92 -0.34
CA GLN A 81 -20.24 3.61 0.95
C GLN A 81 -19.07 4.52 1.30
N ALA A 82 -18.31 4.98 0.30
CA ALA A 82 -17.18 5.88 0.49
C ALA A 82 -17.60 7.35 0.68
N GLN A 83 -18.85 7.71 0.40
CA GLN A 83 -19.44 9.02 0.68
C GLN A 83 -18.83 10.22 -0.09
N TYR A 84 -17.96 9.99 -1.08
CA TYR A 84 -17.29 11.05 -1.86
C TYR A 84 -17.71 11.06 -3.35
N HIS A 85 -18.97 10.71 -3.63
CA HIS A 85 -19.45 10.49 -4.99
C HIS A 85 -19.22 11.67 -5.93
N GLU A 86 -19.46 12.91 -5.48
CA GLU A 86 -19.24 14.11 -6.29
C GLU A 86 -17.79 14.28 -6.73
N PHE A 87 -16.84 13.98 -5.85
CA PHE A 87 -15.42 14.06 -6.16
C PHE A 87 -15.00 12.95 -7.13
N PHE A 88 -15.50 11.72 -6.94
CA PHE A 88 -15.23 10.62 -7.87
C PHE A 88 -15.76 10.92 -9.27
N ARG A 89 -16.95 11.50 -9.39
CA ARG A 89 -17.49 11.96 -10.68
C ARG A 89 -16.57 12.99 -11.34
N LYS A 90 -16.01 13.95 -10.58
CA LYS A 90 -15.03 14.90 -11.14
C LYS A 90 -13.77 14.20 -11.66
N LEU A 91 -13.25 13.20 -10.95
CA LEU A 91 -12.11 12.41 -11.44
C LEU A 91 -12.47 11.65 -12.73
N GLU A 92 -13.64 11.03 -12.77
CA GLU A 92 -14.15 10.31 -13.94
C GLU A 92 -14.40 11.23 -15.13
N GLU A 93 -14.91 12.44 -14.94
CA GLU A 93 -15.14 13.40 -16.02
C GLU A 93 -13.82 13.95 -16.59
N ASN A 94 -12.80 14.11 -15.75
CA ASN A 94 -11.50 14.67 -16.12
C ASN A 94 -10.44 13.59 -16.43
N TRP A 95 -10.82 12.32 -16.52
CA TRP A 95 -9.89 11.19 -16.65
C TRP A 95 -8.93 11.29 -17.84
N LYS A 96 -9.38 11.88 -18.95
CA LYS A 96 -8.54 12.05 -20.16
C LYS A 96 -7.39 13.03 -19.92
N GLN A 97 -7.69 14.14 -19.24
CA GLN A 97 -6.69 15.15 -18.88
C GLN A 97 -5.71 14.60 -17.84
N ILE A 98 -6.21 13.89 -16.83
CA ILE A 98 -5.39 13.19 -15.82
C ILE A 98 -4.44 12.19 -16.52
N LYS A 99 -4.96 11.39 -17.45
CA LYS A 99 -4.16 10.45 -18.25
C LYS A 99 -3.09 11.16 -19.07
N GLU A 100 -3.42 12.28 -19.73
CA GLU A 100 -2.49 13.04 -20.56
C GLU A 100 -1.32 13.63 -19.74
N GLU A 101 -1.60 14.18 -18.56
CA GLU A 101 -0.57 14.67 -17.63
C GLU A 101 0.36 13.54 -17.18
N GLY A 102 -0.20 12.38 -16.79
CA GLY A 102 0.59 11.21 -16.40
C GLY A 102 1.48 10.69 -17.55
N LEU A 103 0.93 10.60 -18.76
CA LEU A 103 1.70 10.17 -19.95
C LEU A 103 2.78 11.19 -20.34
N SER A 104 2.52 12.49 -20.17
CA SER A 104 3.49 13.54 -20.43
C SER A 104 4.63 13.49 -19.43
N ALA A 105 4.33 13.31 -18.14
CA ALA A 105 5.32 13.11 -17.09
C ALA A 105 6.17 11.85 -17.33
N LEU A 106 5.60 10.79 -17.91
CA LEU A 106 6.32 9.55 -18.21
C LEU A 106 7.41 9.74 -19.29
N LYS A 107 7.24 10.70 -20.20
CA LYS A 107 8.23 11.05 -21.23
C LYS A 107 9.40 11.85 -20.65
N MET A 108 9.23 12.47 -19.48
CA MET A 108 10.26 13.26 -18.82
C MET A 108 11.15 12.36 -17.96
N LYS A 109 12.47 12.55 -18.06
CA LYS A 109 13.43 11.76 -17.26
C LYS A 109 13.37 12.19 -15.79
N GLY A 110 13.30 11.20 -14.88
CA GLY A 110 13.47 11.41 -13.45
C GLY A 110 12.21 11.74 -12.65
N LEU A 111 11.03 11.89 -13.28
CA LEU A 111 9.78 12.09 -12.55
C LEU A 111 9.22 10.79 -11.99
N TYR A 112 9.19 9.74 -12.83
CA TYR A 112 8.83 8.41 -12.41
C TYR A 112 10.02 7.74 -11.72
N GLN A 113 9.83 7.37 -10.46
CA GLN A 113 10.80 6.68 -9.62
C GLN A 113 10.36 5.25 -9.38
N ASP A 114 11.32 4.36 -9.14
CA ASP A 114 11.01 2.98 -8.78
C ASP A 114 10.18 2.91 -7.50
N GLU A 115 9.27 1.93 -7.44
CA GLU A 115 8.55 1.63 -6.21
C GLU A 115 9.54 1.21 -5.10
N ALA A 116 9.37 1.79 -3.91
CA ALA A 116 10.39 1.78 -2.85
C ALA A 116 10.17 0.68 -1.78
N GLU A 117 9.00 0.03 -1.73
CA GLU A 117 8.59 -0.86 -0.64
C GLU A 117 8.98 -2.34 -0.84
N SER A 118 9.85 -2.66 -1.82
CA SER A 118 10.29 -4.04 -2.09
C SER A 118 9.10 -5.01 -2.30
N LEU A 119 8.01 -4.50 -2.86
CA LEU A 119 6.77 -5.24 -3.10
C LEU A 119 6.78 -5.95 -4.46
N ARG A 120 7.60 -5.47 -5.38
CA ARG A 120 7.78 -6.06 -6.70
C ARG A 120 8.57 -7.37 -6.63
N ASP A 121 8.01 -8.42 -7.22
CA ASP A 121 8.69 -9.70 -7.46
C ASP A 121 9.50 -9.65 -8.76
N SER A 122 8.83 -9.25 -9.85
CA SER A 122 9.40 -9.15 -11.19
C SER A 122 8.82 -7.97 -11.96
N GLY A 123 9.47 -7.57 -13.05
CA GLY A 123 9.02 -6.52 -13.97
C GLY A 123 9.42 -5.10 -13.59
N ASP A 124 8.66 -4.12 -14.08
CA ASP A 124 8.93 -2.68 -13.92
C ASP A 124 7.71 -1.96 -13.37
N TRP A 125 7.84 -1.44 -12.15
CA TRP A 125 6.80 -0.69 -11.46
C TRP A 125 7.38 0.63 -10.98
N LYS A 126 6.82 1.73 -11.51
CA LYS A 126 7.24 3.09 -11.20
C LYS A 126 6.07 3.94 -10.74
N GLN A 127 6.40 4.96 -9.96
CA GLN A 127 5.46 5.90 -9.38
C GLN A 127 5.91 7.34 -9.56
N PHE A 128 4.94 8.24 -9.70
CA PHE A 128 5.15 9.68 -9.77
C PHE A 128 4.23 10.35 -8.74
N GLU A 129 4.80 10.73 -7.59
CA GLU A 129 4.05 11.24 -6.44
C GLU A 129 3.71 12.72 -6.60
N LEU A 130 2.45 13.09 -6.34
CA LEU A 130 1.96 14.47 -6.32
C LEU A 130 1.76 14.96 -4.88
N TYR A 131 1.26 14.08 -4.02
CA TYR A 131 1.07 14.32 -2.59
C TYR A 131 1.51 13.09 -1.80
N ALA A 132 2.17 13.32 -0.68
CA ALA A 132 2.49 12.27 0.27
C ALA A 132 2.41 12.81 1.69
N ARG A 133 1.80 12.06 2.60
CA ARG A 133 1.68 12.43 4.03
C ARG A 133 1.08 13.83 4.24
N GLY A 134 0.13 14.21 3.40
CA GLY A 134 -0.55 15.52 3.43
C GLY A 134 0.31 16.69 2.92
N VAL A 135 1.46 16.41 2.31
CA VAL A 135 2.36 17.42 1.72
C VAL A 135 2.25 17.38 0.20
N LYS A 136 2.09 18.55 -0.42
CA LYS A 136 2.07 18.73 -1.88
C LYS A 136 3.49 18.84 -2.42
N TYR A 137 3.83 18.06 -3.45
CA TYR A 137 5.09 18.19 -4.16
C TYR A 137 4.95 19.22 -5.28
N GLY A 138 5.30 20.47 -4.99
CA GLY A 138 5.11 21.61 -5.89
C GLY A 138 5.68 21.40 -7.29
N ALA A 139 6.94 20.95 -7.39
CA ALA A 139 7.60 20.70 -8.67
C ALA A 139 6.89 19.61 -9.50
N ASN A 140 6.40 18.55 -8.86
CA ASN A 140 5.67 17.47 -9.52
C ASN A 140 4.29 17.95 -9.96
N CYS A 141 3.60 18.73 -9.13
CA CYS A 141 2.32 19.32 -9.47
C CYS A 141 2.38 20.37 -10.59
N GLN A 142 3.54 20.98 -10.87
CA GLN A 142 3.71 21.80 -12.07
C GLN A 142 3.63 20.97 -13.36
N GLN A 143 3.93 19.67 -13.30
CA GLN A 143 3.84 18.74 -14.43
C GLN A 143 2.47 18.06 -14.54
N ALA A 144 1.61 18.22 -13.52
CA ALA A 144 0.24 17.71 -13.50
C ALA A 144 -0.74 18.73 -12.86
N PRO A 145 -0.84 19.96 -13.41
CA PRO A 145 -1.59 21.06 -12.80
C PRO A 145 -3.10 20.79 -12.66
N ILE A 146 -3.73 20.13 -13.63
CA ILE A 146 -5.16 19.79 -13.61
C ILE A 146 -5.41 18.75 -12.53
N THR A 147 -4.63 17.67 -12.52
CA THR A 147 -4.73 16.61 -11.51
C THR A 147 -4.53 17.20 -10.13
N CYS A 148 -3.48 18.01 -9.93
CA CYS A 148 -3.23 18.61 -8.63
C CYS A 148 -4.31 19.62 -8.20
N SER A 149 -4.94 20.35 -9.13
CA SER A 149 -6.06 21.24 -8.85
C SER A 149 -7.30 20.46 -8.37
N LEU A 150 -7.60 19.32 -9.00
CA LEU A 150 -8.69 18.43 -8.56
C LEU A 150 -8.43 17.94 -7.14
N ILE A 151 -7.22 17.45 -6.85
CA ILE A 151 -6.86 17.00 -5.50
C ILE A 151 -6.89 18.16 -4.50
N ASP A 152 -6.46 19.36 -4.90
CA ASP A 152 -6.49 20.54 -4.03
C ASP A 152 -7.89 20.88 -3.54
N SER A 153 -8.91 20.65 -4.38
CA SER A 153 -10.31 20.84 -4.04
C SER A 153 -10.91 19.75 -3.13
N PHE A 154 -10.14 18.70 -2.82
CA PHE A 154 -10.60 17.54 -2.05
C PHE A 154 -9.72 17.30 -0.80
N PRO A 155 -10.07 17.94 0.33
CA PRO A 155 -9.31 17.84 1.58
C PRO A 155 -9.02 16.41 2.06
N PRO A 156 -9.93 15.43 1.93
CA PRO A 156 -9.66 14.05 2.36
C PRO A 156 -8.48 13.40 1.65
N ALA A 157 -8.17 13.76 0.40
CA ALA A 157 -6.94 13.31 -0.27
C ALA A 157 -5.77 14.27 -0.04
N ARG A 158 -6.00 15.58 -0.24
CA ARG A 158 -4.95 16.63 -0.12
C ARG A 158 -4.21 16.59 1.21
N THR A 159 -4.95 16.39 2.30
CA THR A 159 -4.41 16.49 3.66
C THR A 159 -4.18 15.13 4.32
N CYS A 160 -4.34 14.03 3.58
CA CYS A 160 -4.21 12.68 4.13
C CYS A 160 -2.77 12.37 4.56
N LYS A 161 -2.52 12.46 5.87
CA LYS A 161 -1.19 12.19 6.47
C LYS A 161 -0.76 10.72 6.38
N ARG A 162 -1.70 9.82 6.11
CA ARG A 162 -1.46 8.37 5.99
C ARG A 162 -1.62 7.84 4.57
N GLY A 163 -1.74 8.73 3.59
CA GLY A 163 -1.96 8.40 2.19
C GLY A 163 -1.03 9.14 1.26
N GLN A 164 -1.22 8.85 -0.03
CA GLN A 164 -0.49 9.46 -1.14
C GLN A 164 -1.47 9.68 -2.29
N THR A 165 -1.17 10.64 -3.15
CA THR A 165 -1.76 10.73 -4.49
C THR A 165 -0.63 10.72 -5.50
N LYS A 166 -0.67 9.75 -6.41
CA LYS A 166 0.41 9.47 -7.34
C LYS A 166 -0.10 8.83 -8.62
N PHE A 167 0.62 9.03 -9.71
CA PHE A 167 0.50 8.17 -10.87
C PHE A 167 1.33 6.91 -10.64
N SER A 168 0.84 5.78 -11.14
CA SER A 168 1.50 4.48 -11.04
C SER A 168 1.47 3.81 -12.40
N VAL A 169 2.64 3.37 -12.88
CA VAL A 169 2.79 2.67 -14.16
C VAL A 169 3.43 1.30 -13.93
N MET A 170 2.82 0.27 -14.51
CA MET A 170 3.33 -1.10 -14.48
C MET A 170 3.52 -1.59 -15.91
N SER A 171 4.71 -2.09 -16.22
CA SER A 171 5.01 -2.68 -17.52
C SER A 171 4.53 -4.13 -17.60
N GLY A 172 4.36 -4.65 -18.82
CA GLY A 172 4.03 -6.06 -19.03
C GLY A 172 5.06 -6.99 -18.35
N GLY A 173 4.58 -8.08 -17.77
CA GLY A 173 5.42 -9.03 -17.01
C GLY A 173 5.71 -8.63 -15.56
N THR A 174 5.03 -7.62 -15.02
CA THR A 174 5.17 -7.21 -13.60
C THR A 174 4.32 -8.08 -12.68
N HIS A 175 4.95 -8.60 -11.61
CA HIS A 175 4.26 -9.29 -10.52
C HIS A 175 4.55 -8.58 -9.19
N VAL A 176 3.50 -8.33 -8.42
CA VAL A 176 3.57 -7.69 -7.09
C VAL A 176 3.16 -8.73 -6.04
N TRP A 177 3.98 -8.89 -5.00
CA TRP A 177 3.70 -9.80 -3.92
C TRP A 177 2.41 -9.42 -3.18
N PRO A 178 1.66 -10.40 -2.64
CA PRO A 178 0.57 -10.10 -1.72
C PRO A 178 1.07 -9.28 -0.53
N HIS A 179 0.47 -8.12 -0.29
CA HIS A 179 0.90 -7.19 0.75
C HIS A 179 -0.31 -6.53 1.44
N CYS A 180 -0.06 -5.84 2.55
CA CYS A 180 -1.04 -4.97 3.20
C CYS A 180 -0.43 -3.59 3.40
N GLY A 181 -1.27 -2.56 3.27
CA GLY A 181 -0.91 -1.22 3.71
C GLY A 181 -0.71 -1.16 5.23
N PRO A 182 -0.03 -0.10 5.73
CA PRO A 182 0.34 0.00 7.15
C PRO A 182 -0.82 0.41 8.08
N THR A 183 -1.91 0.99 7.55
CA THR A 183 -3.06 1.52 8.31
C THR A 183 -4.38 0.97 7.76
N ASN A 184 -5.39 0.83 8.64
CA ASN A 184 -6.78 0.65 8.23
C ASN A 184 -7.47 1.99 7.91
#